data_AF-A0A9Q5HTV2-F1
#
_entry.id   AF-A0A9Q5HTV2-F1
#
_cell.length_a   1.000
_cell.length_b   1.000
_cell.length_c   1.000
_cell.angle_alpha   90.00
_cell.angle_beta   90.00
_cell.angle_gamma   90.00
#
_symmetry.space_group_name_H-M   'P 1'
#
loop_
_entity.id
_entity.type
_entity.pdbx_description
1 polymer ?
#
loop_
_entity_poly.entity_id
_entity_poly.type
_entity_poly.pdbx_seq_one_letter_code
_entity_poly.pdbx_strand_id
1 'polypeptide(L)'
;MTREAGHSAIEPVIIPFPKLVRVSHPLYHLLIEIEIEMGLYTYLRVHAETTVETESGGDHRRIGDELTFRKTIQDALARAFGVSGAGTYVDVLRFRSRTINTTDAHAKEGGRTIEDAVIRVARESQSIRMRGMLSLVTYDVPQVARDTPRIKAALASSPAPVRLSVVDESTFLPALLASEFSPLR
;
A
#
# COMPACT_ATOMS: atom_id res chain seq x y z
N MET A 1 26.53 11.28 41.79
CA MET A 1 26.73 10.25 40.74
C MET A 1 25.71 10.49 39.64
N THR A 2 26.09 11.29 38.66
CA THR A 2 25.26 11.73 37.53
C THR A 2 25.62 10.87 36.32
N ARG A 3 24.66 10.11 35.79
CA ARG A 3 24.83 9.29 34.58
C ARG A 3 24.42 10.12 33.37
N GLU A 4 25.38 10.45 32.51
CA GLU A 4 25.13 11.06 31.20
C GLU A 4 24.60 10.01 30.22
N ALA A 5 23.44 10.29 29.63
CA ALA A 5 22.80 9.46 28.62
C ALA A 5 23.29 9.89 27.22
N GLY A 6 24.20 9.10 26.65
CA GLY A 6 24.71 9.28 25.29
C GLY A 6 23.58 9.18 24.27
N HIS A 7 23.24 10.31 23.64
CA HIS A 7 22.35 10.37 22.48
C HIS A 7 23.14 9.95 21.24
N SER A 8 22.89 8.75 20.74
CA SER A 8 23.37 8.32 19.42
C SER A 8 22.50 9.01 18.35
N ALA A 9 23.10 9.94 17.61
CA ALA A 9 22.46 10.58 16.48
C ALA A 9 22.25 9.54 15.37
N ILE A 10 21.00 9.31 15.00
CA ILE A 10 20.62 8.47 13.87
C ILE A 10 20.79 9.32 12.61
N GLU A 11 21.81 9.02 11.80
CA GLU A 11 22.00 9.67 10.51
C GLU A 11 20.89 9.24 9.52
N PRO A 12 20.27 10.18 8.80
CA PRO A 12 19.26 9.85 7.80
C PRO A 12 19.90 9.11 6.62
N VAL A 13 19.44 7.90 6.34
CA VAL A 13 19.80 7.15 5.14
C VAL A 13 19.16 7.82 3.93
N ILE A 14 19.95 8.60 3.18
CA ILE A 14 19.55 9.18 1.91
C ILE A 14 19.55 8.05 0.87
N ILE A 15 18.36 7.59 0.47
CA ILE A 15 18.23 6.62 -0.63
C ILE A 15 18.42 7.39 -1.94
N PRO A 16 19.48 7.14 -2.72
CA PRO A 16 19.70 7.84 -3.98
C PRO A 16 18.61 7.43 -4.99
N PHE A 17 17.97 8.42 -5.61
CA PHE A 17 17.13 8.18 -6.78
C PHE A 17 18.00 7.59 -7.91
N PRO A 18 17.56 6.51 -8.58
CA PRO A 18 18.32 5.93 -9.67
C PRO A 18 18.51 6.97 -10.78
N LYS A 19 19.77 7.17 -11.19
CA LYS A 19 20.13 8.07 -12.29
C LYS A 19 19.49 7.55 -13.58
N LEU A 20 18.61 8.36 -14.18
CA LEU A 20 18.06 8.13 -15.52
C LEU A 20 19.21 8.00 -16.53
N VAL A 21 19.41 6.80 -17.07
CA VAL A 21 20.35 6.56 -18.16
C VAL A 21 19.72 7.05 -19.45
N ARG A 22 20.32 8.06 -20.08
CA ARG A 22 19.88 8.61 -21.36
C ARG A 22 20.16 7.60 -22.47
N VAL A 23 19.12 6.97 -23.02
CA VAL A 23 19.23 6.16 -24.24
C VAL A 23 19.08 7.09 -25.45
N SER A 24 20.00 7.05 -26.41
CA SER A 24 20.09 8.05 -27.49
C SER A 24 19.08 7.90 -28.63
N HIS A 25 18.07 7.03 -28.49
CA HIS A 25 17.02 6.86 -29.49
C HIS A 25 15.62 7.12 -28.92
N PRO A 26 14.84 8.04 -29.51
CA PRO A 26 13.57 8.52 -28.94
C PRO A 26 12.47 7.45 -28.89
N LEU A 27 12.45 6.50 -29.85
CA LEU A 27 11.45 5.43 -29.88
C LEU A 27 11.72 4.32 -28.85
N TYR A 28 12.98 4.07 -28.52
CA TYR A 28 13.35 3.08 -27.50
C TYR A 28 13.20 3.64 -26.07
N HIS A 29 13.30 4.96 -25.88
CA HIS A 29 13.09 5.57 -24.56
C HIS A 29 11.67 5.35 -24.03
N LEU A 30 10.67 5.55 -24.90
CA LEU A 30 9.26 5.46 -24.49
C LEU A 30 8.84 4.02 -24.18
N LEU A 31 9.29 3.06 -24.99
CA LEU A 31 8.98 1.64 -24.78
C LEU A 31 9.66 1.08 -23.52
N ILE A 32 10.90 1.49 -23.25
CA ILE A 32 11.66 1.03 -22.08
C ILE A 32 11.08 1.64 -20.78
N GLU A 33 10.68 2.90 -20.77
CA GLU A 33 10.05 3.51 -19.58
C GLU A 33 8.71 2.85 -19.24
N ILE A 34 7.89 2.52 -20.25
CA ILE A 34 6.60 1.84 -20.05
C ILE A 34 6.81 0.42 -19.52
N GLU A 35 7.80 -0.33 -20.05
CA GLU A 35 8.05 -1.71 -19.63
C GLU A 35 8.69 -1.80 -18.23
N ILE A 36 9.53 -0.83 -17.85
CA ILE A 36 10.15 -0.79 -16.52
C ILE A 36 9.12 -0.49 -15.42
N GLU A 37 8.13 0.37 -15.64
CA GLU A 37 7.11 0.64 -14.60
C GLU A 37 6.16 -0.55 -14.36
N MET A 38 5.86 -1.34 -15.40
CA MET A 38 4.87 -2.43 -15.31
C MET A 38 5.30 -3.62 -14.43
N GLY A 39 6.59 -3.72 -14.07
CA GLY A 39 7.13 -4.83 -13.26
C GLY A 39 7.43 -4.49 -11.79
N LEU A 40 7.51 -3.20 -11.45
CA LEU A 40 8.06 -2.75 -10.16
C LEU A 40 7.02 -2.64 -9.05
N TYR A 41 5.73 -2.69 -9.38
CA TYR A 41 4.68 -2.50 -8.41
C TYR A 41 3.61 -3.57 -8.50
N THR A 42 3.02 -3.85 -7.36
CA THR A 42 1.76 -4.58 -7.24
C THR A 42 0.72 -3.63 -6.69
N TYR A 43 -0.43 -3.55 -7.34
CA TYR A 43 -1.56 -2.76 -6.92
C TYR A 43 -2.55 -3.66 -6.19
N LEU A 44 -2.97 -3.23 -5.00
CA LEU A 44 -3.94 -3.95 -4.19
C LEU A 44 -5.19 -3.08 -4.02
N ARG A 45 -6.36 -3.67 -4.27
CA ARG A 45 -7.63 -3.08 -3.86
C ARG A 45 -7.94 -3.56 -2.45
N VAL A 46 -8.02 -2.62 -1.52
CA VAL A 46 -8.22 -2.88 -0.10
C VAL A 46 -9.57 -2.31 0.31
N HIS A 47 -10.36 -3.13 0.99
CA HIS A 47 -11.62 -2.75 1.58
C HIS A 47 -11.48 -2.66 3.09
N ALA A 48 -11.89 -1.52 3.65
CA ALA A 48 -11.95 -1.28 5.08
C ALA A 48 -13.39 -1.28 5.55
N GLU A 49 -13.65 -2.12 6.55
CA GLU A 49 -14.93 -2.20 7.22
C GLU A 49 -14.74 -1.73 8.67
N THR A 50 -15.52 -0.73 9.06
CA THR A 50 -15.56 -0.26 10.44
C THR A 50 -16.85 -0.71 11.09
N THR A 51 -16.74 -1.45 12.20
CA THR A 51 -17.89 -1.79 13.04
C THR A 51 -18.15 -0.63 13.99
N VAL A 52 -19.27 0.06 13.80
CA VAL A 52 -19.71 1.11 14.72
C VAL A 52 -20.41 0.45 15.90
N GLU A 53 -19.72 0.35 17.03
CA GLU A 53 -20.36 -0.03 18.29
C GLU A 53 -21.26 1.13 18.72
N THR A 54 -22.55 0.83 18.92
CA THR A 54 -23.63 1.81 19.15
C THR A 54 -23.62 2.37 20.57
N GLU A 55 -22.46 2.43 21.23
CA GLU A 55 -22.36 2.95 22.58
C GLU A 55 -22.46 4.48 22.55
N SER A 56 -23.64 4.96 22.98
CA SER A 56 -24.12 6.34 23.07
C SER A 56 -23.02 7.41 23.18
N GLY A 57 -22.85 8.19 22.11
CA GLY A 57 -22.29 9.54 22.17
C GLY A 57 -20.79 9.68 21.93
N GLY A 58 -20.08 8.58 21.63
CA GLY A 58 -18.66 8.64 21.24
C GLY A 58 -18.47 9.05 19.78
N ASP A 59 -17.55 9.99 19.54
CA ASP A 59 -17.06 10.37 18.22
C ASP A 59 -16.76 9.11 17.39
N HIS A 60 -17.65 8.79 16.45
CA HIS A 60 -17.55 7.57 15.67
C HIS A 60 -16.26 7.64 14.87
N ARG A 61 -15.28 6.84 15.28
CA ARG A 61 -13.94 6.77 14.70
C ARG A 61 -14.00 6.12 13.32
N ARG A 62 -14.62 6.84 12.38
CA ARG A 62 -14.49 6.60 10.95
C ARG A 62 -13.01 6.76 10.63
N ILE A 63 -12.50 5.94 9.73
CA ILE A 63 -11.16 6.15 9.18
C ILE A 63 -11.11 7.57 8.60
N GLY A 64 -12.19 8.05 7.97
CA GLY A 64 -12.50 9.49 7.90
C GLY A 64 -11.69 10.27 6.87
N ASP A 65 -10.45 9.87 6.60
CA ASP A 65 -9.58 10.40 5.56
C ASP A 65 -8.50 9.40 5.12
N GLU A 66 -7.83 9.73 4.01
CA GLU A 66 -6.73 8.95 3.46
C GLU A 66 -5.55 8.82 4.44
N LEU A 67 -5.30 9.87 5.22
CA LEU A 67 -4.17 9.92 6.16
C LEU A 67 -4.35 8.89 7.28
N THR A 68 -5.54 8.80 7.85
CA THR A 68 -5.88 7.80 8.88
C THR A 68 -5.91 6.40 8.30
N PHE A 69 -6.35 6.22 7.05
CA PHE A 69 -6.26 4.92 6.37
C PHE A 69 -4.79 4.47 6.25
N ARG A 70 -3.91 5.35 5.78
CA ARG A 70 -2.47 5.09 5.68
C ARG A 70 -1.86 4.75 7.05
N LYS A 71 -2.20 5.54 8.08
CA LYS A 71 -1.77 5.29 9.46
C LYS A 71 -2.25 3.91 9.94
N THR A 72 -3.49 3.53 9.65
CA THR A 72 -4.05 2.24 10.04
C THR A 72 -3.26 1.08 9.43
N ILE A 73 -2.88 1.18 8.15
CA ILE A 73 -2.01 0.18 7.50
C ILE A 73 -0.64 0.13 8.17
N GLN A 74 -0.03 1.29 8.45
CA GLN A 74 1.27 1.37 9.12
C GLN A 74 1.23 0.76 10.54
N ASP A 75 0.18 1.06 11.31
CA ASP A 75 -0.01 0.50 12.65
C ASP A 75 -0.23 -1.03 12.59
N ALA A 76 -0.95 -1.53 11.57
CA ALA A 76 -1.12 -2.96 11.34
C ALA A 76 0.21 -3.65 10.98
N LEU A 77 1.02 -3.03 10.11
CA LEU A 77 2.36 -3.51 9.76
C LEU A 77 3.31 -3.51 10.96
N ALA A 78 3.30 -2.43 11.74
CA ALA A 78 4.11 -2.31 12.95
C ALA A 78 3.70 -3.35 14.00
N ARG A 79 2.41 -3.65 14.13
CA ARG A 79 1.93 -4.70 15.04
C ARG A 79 2.36 -6.10 14.58
N ALA A 80 2.24 -6.39 13.29
CA ALA A 80 2.53 -7.73 12.76
C ALA A 80 4.04 -8.03 12.64
N PHE A 81 4.85 -7.03 12.30
CA PHE A 81 6.27 -7.21 11.95
C PHE A 81 7.24 -6.29 12.72
N GLY A 82 6.75 -5.54 13.70
CA GLY A 82 7.55 -4.59 14.48
C GLY A 82 8.13 -3.46 13.62
N VAL A 83 9.31 -2.98 14.02
CA VAL A 83 10.03 -1.90 13.33
C VAL A 83 10.33 -2.23 11.87
N SER A 84 10.53 -3.52 11.54
CA SER A 84 10.85 -3.97 10.18
C SER A 84 9.68 -3.81 9.19
N GLY A 85 8.43 -3.86 9.66
CA GLY A 85 7.25 -3.60 8.85
C GLY A 85 6.82 -2.14 8.84
N ALA A 86 7.12 -1.39 9.91
CA ALA A 86 6.76 0.02 10.02
C ALA A 86 7.42 0.89 8.93
N GLY A 87 8.58 0.48 8.42
CA GLY A 87 9.28 1.14 7.31
C GLY A 87 8.80 0.74 5.90
N THR A 88 7.85 -0.18 5.78
CA THR A 88 7.34 -0.61 4.46
C THR A 88 6.65 0.57 3.77
N TYR A 89 7.10 0.87 2.56
CA TYR A 89 6.53 1.94 1.74
C TYR A 89 5.17 1.52 1.18
N VAL A 90 4.13 2.27 1.54
CA VAL A 90 2.77 2.11 1.02
C VAL A 90 2.31 3.45 0.49
N ASP A 91 1.84 3.45 -0.75
CA ASP A 91 1.28 4.63 -1.37
C ASP A 91 -0.21 4.42 -1.70
N VAL A 92 -1.05 5.37 -1.30
CA VAL A 92 -2.49 5.31 -1.53
C VAL A 92 -2.78 6.10 -2.80
N LEU A 93 -3.14 5.41 -3.87
CA LEU A 93 -3.38 6.05 -5.16
C LEU A 93 -4.81 6.61 -5.26
N ARG A 94 -5.73 5.98 -4.54
CA ARG A 94 -7.14 6.34 -4.55
C ARG A 94 -7.80 5.86 -3.27
N PHE A 95 -8.64 6.71 -2.70
CA PHE A 95 -9.43 6.43 -1.51
C PHE A 95 -10.88 6.86 -1.73
N ARG A 96 -11.84 6.01 -1.38
CA ARG A 96 -13.28 6.27 -1.48
C ARG A 96 -13.96 5.77 -0.21
N SER A 97 -14.63 6.67 0.51
CA SER A 97 -15.48 6.31 1.65
C SER A 97 -16.95 6.30 1.21
N ARG A 98 -17.68 5.21 1.50
CA ARG A 98 -19.11 5.07 1.23
C ARG A 98 -19.83 4.68 2.52
N THR A 99 -20.77 5.51 2.93
CA THR A 99 -21.66 5.17 4.06
C THR A 99 -22.89 4.46 3.52
N ILE A 100 -23.18 3.25 4.01
CA ILE A 100 -24.39 2.51 3.65
C ILE A 100 -25.36 2.61 4.82
N ASN A 101 -26.40 3.42 4.65
CA ASN A 101 -27.51 3.48 5.59
C ASN A 101 -28.41 2.28 5.30
N THR A 102 -28.33 1.25 6.13
CA THR A 102 -29.23 0.09 6.02
C THR A 102 -30.58 0.50 6.60
N THR A 103 -31.58 0.72 5.75
CA THR A 103 -32.94 1.14 6.16
C THR A 103 -33.84 -0.03 6.54
N ASP A 104 -33.27 -1.22 6.73
CA ASP A 104 -34.06 -2.40 7.06
C ASP A 104 -34.69 -2.22 8.44
N ALA A 105 -36.02 -2.11 8.47
CA ALA A 105 -36.83 -1.81 9.65
C ALA A 105 -36.66 -2.80 10.83
N HIS A 106 -35.90 -3.88 10.64
CA HIS A 106 -35.60 -4.90 11.63
C HIS A 106 -34.12 -5.01 12.01
N ALA A 107 -33.21 -4.35 11.29
CA ALA A 107 -31.81 -4.30 11.66
C ALA A 107 -31.63 -3.21 12.72
N LYS A 108 -31.12 -3.58 13.91
CA LYS A 108 -30.62 -2.60 14.89
C LYS A 108 -29.73 -1.60 14.15
N GLU A 109 -29.93 -0.32 14.47
CA GLU A 109 -29.44 0.89 13.78
C GLU A 109 -27.90 1.02 13.75
N GLY A 110 -27.21 0.01 13.22
CA GLY A 110 -25.77 -0.04 13.02
C GLY A 110 -25.44 0.37 11.59
N GLY A 111 -25.13 1.65 11.38
CA GLY A 111 -24.58 2.10 10.10
C GLY A 111 -23.25 1.40 9.83
N ARG A 112 -23.13 0.73 8.68
CA ARG A 112 -21.86 0.15 8.22
C ARG A 112 -21.19 1.13 7.26
N THR A 113 -19.98 1.57 7.61
CA THR A 113 -19.14 2.34 6.69
C THR A 113 -18.21 1.38 5.97
N ILE A 114 -18.30 1.42 4.65
CA ILE A 114 -17.46 0.65 3.73
C ILE A 114 -16.53 1.64 3.03
N GLU A 115 -15.24 1.38 3.08
CA GLU A 115 -14.26 2.21 2.40
C GLU A 115 -13.41 1.37 1.47
N ASP A 116 -13.16 1.89 0.28
CA ASP A 116 -12.37 1.24 -0.76
C ASP A 116 -11.13 2.08 -1.05
N ALA A 117 -9.98 1.44 -1.06
CA ALA A 117 -8.71 2.06 -1.40
C ALA A 117 -7.97 1.24 -2.46
N VAL A 118 -7.21 1.91 -3.31
CA VAL A 118 -6.20 1.29 -4.17
C VAL A 118 -4.85 1.72 -3.66
N ILE A 119 -4.05 0.74 -3.23
CA ILE A 119 -2.69 0.98 -2.76
C ILE A 119 -1.68 0.42 -3.75
N ARG A 120 -0.55 1.11 -3.86
CA ARG A 120 0.62 0.67 -4.61
C ARG A 120 1.66 0.16 -3.64
N VAL A 121 2.15 -1.05 -3.91
CA VAL A 121 3.17 -1.73 -3.13
C VAL A 121 4.37 -1.98 -4.04
N ALA A 122 5.56 -1.62 -3.57
CA ALA A 122 6.78 -1.96 -4.28
C ALA A 122 6.93 -3.49 -4.34
N ARG A 123 7.16 -3.99 -5.54
CA ARG A 123 7.42 -5.41 -5.79
C ARG A 123 8.92 -5.64 -5.67
N GLU A 124 9.29 -6.86 -5.25
CA GLU A 124 10.69 -7.30 -5.25
C GLU A 124 11.30 -6.95 -6.60
N SER A 125 12.36 -6.14 -6.56
CA SER A 125 13.10 -5.77 -7.76
C SER A 125 13.64 -7.06 -8.36
N GLN A 126 12.95 -7.57 -9.39
CA GLN A 126 13.59 -8.53 -10.27
C GLN A 126 14.80 -7.78 -10.80
N SER A 127 15.99 -8.32 -10.58
CA SER A 127 17.17 -7.83 -11.29
C SER A 127 16.81 -7.86 -12.76
N ILE A 128 16.53 -6.69 -13.35
CA ILE A 128 16.21 -6.59 -14.76
C ILE A 128 17.55 -6.83 -15.44
N ARG A 129 17.84 -8.10 -15.75
CA ARG A 129 18.97 -8.48 -16.57
C ARG A 129 18.65 -8.07 -18.00
N MET A 130 18.83 -6.79 -18.32
CA MET A 130 18.81 -6.34 -19.71
C MET A 130 20.00 -6.97 -20.42
N ARG A 131 19.73 -8.03 -21.20
CA ARG A 131 20.73 -8.69 -22.04
C ARG A 131 20.92 -7.85 -23.30
N GLY A 132 21.63 -6.72 -23.18
CA GLY A 132 22.13 -5.98 -24.33
C GLY A 132 23.17 -6.83 -25.08
N MET A 133 23.09 -6.88 -26.40
CA MET A 133 23.92 -7.72 -27.28
C MET A 133 25.44 -7.47 -27.17
N LEU A 134 25.87 -6.40 -26.48
CA LEU A 134 27.29 -6.04 -26.34
C LEU A 134 27.74 -5.64 -24.91
N SER A 135 26.86 -5.58 -23.92
CA SER A 135 27.28 -5.30 -22.53
C SER A 135 26.18 -5.65 -21.53
N LEU A 136 26.53 -6.48 -20.55
CA LEU A 136 25.67 -6.83 -19.43
C LEU A 136 25.78 -5.73 -18.37
N VAL A 137 25.01 -4.66 -18.49
CA VAL A 137 24.89 -3.68 -17.41
C VAL A 137 23.92 -4.25 -16.37
N THR A 138 24.46 -4.68 -15.24
CA THR A 138 23.65 -5.16 -14.11
C THR A 138 23.37 -3.97 -13.23
N TYR A 139 22.09 -3.59 -13.11
CA TYR A 139 21.66 -2.62 -12.11
C TYR A 139 21.30 -3.42 -10.86
N ASP A 140 22.14 -3.32 -9.83
CA ASP A 140 21.76 -3.74 -8.48
C ASP A 140 20.73 -2.74 -7.96
N VAL A 141 19.48 -3.01 -8.26
CA VAL A 141 18.38 -2.38 -7.53
C VAL A 141 18.42 -2.98 -6.13
N PRO A 142 18.55 -2.17 -5.06
CA PRO A 142 18.56 -2.69 -3.69
C PRO A 142 17.36 -3.62 -3.53
N GLN A 143 17.59 -4.81 -2.94
CA GLN A 143 16.56 -5.81 -2.73
C GLN A 143 15.41 -5.19 -1.91
N VAL A 144 14.41 -4.67 -2.60
CA VAL A 144 13.17 -4.23 -1.99
C VAL A 144 12.51 -5.50 -1.48
N ALA A 145 12.36 -5.61 -0.17
CA ALA A 145 11.79 -6.76 0.48
C ALA A 145 10.43 -7.11 -0.15
N ARG A 146 10.04 -8.38 -0.07
CA ARG A 146 8.72 -8.86 -0.51
C ARG A 146 7.64 -8.24 0.39
N ASP A 147 7.26 -7.02 0.07
CA ASP A 147 6.34 -6.25 0.90
C ASP A 147 4.89 -6.65 0.63
N THR A 148 4.56 -7.17 -0.56
CA THR A 148 3.19 -7.60 -0.87
C THR A 148 2.66 -8.69 0.07
N PRO A 149 3.35 -9.82 0.34
CA PRO A 149 2.87 -10.81 1.28
C PRO A 149 2.77 -10.28 2.72
N ARG A 150 3.71 -9.42 3.12
CA ARG A 150 3.72 -8.79 4.45
C ARG A 150 2.52 -7.87 4.63
N ILE A 151 2.25 -7.00 3.65
CA ILE A 151 1.09 -6.12 3.67
C ILE A 151 -0.19 -6.93 3.71
N LYS A 152 -0.35 -7.96 2.87
CA LYS A 152 -1.54 -8.84 2.91
C LYS A 152 -1.75 -9.47 4.27
N ALA A 153 -0.70 -10.00 4.89
CA ALA A 153 -0.76 -10.57 6.23
C ALA A 153 -1.10 -9.51 7.30
N ALA A 154 -0.49 -8.32 7.23
CA ALA A 154 -0.78 -7.22 8.14
C ALA A 154 -2.25 -6.76 8.04
N LEU A 155 -2.76 -6.56 6.82
CA LEU A 155 -4.16 -6.19 6.56
C LEU A 155 -5.12 -7.24 7.12
N ALA A 156 -4.86 -8.53 6.88
CA ALA A 156 -5.66 -9.63 7.40
C ALA A 156 -5.64 -9.71 8.94
N SER A 157 -4.58 -9.23 9.58
CA SER A 157 -4.42 -9.15 11.03
C SER A 157 -4.89 -7.83 11.65
N SER A 158 -5.47 -6.92 10.86
CA SER A 158 -5.94 -5.61 11.35
C SER A 158 -6.94 -5.80 12.50
N PRO A 159 -6.71 -5.16 13.66
CA PRO A 159 -7.57 -5.34 14.83
C PRO A 159 -8.92 -4.63 14.66
N ALA A 160 -9.91 -5.05 15.45
CA ALA A 160 -11.10 -4.25 15.68
C ALA A 160 -10.72 -2.85 16.22
N PRO A 161 -11.46 -1.77 15.86
CA PRO A 161 -12.74 -1.79 15.15
C PRO A 161 -12.66 -1.77 13.62
N VAL A 162 -11.45 -1.71 13.03
CA VAL A 162 -11.26 -1.58 11.58
C VAL A 162 -10.71 -2.88 10.99
N ARG A 163 -11.56 -3.59 10.25
CA ARG A 163 -11.16 -4.78 9.51
C ARG A 163 -10.73 -4.38 8.11
N LEU A 164 -9.47 -4.64 7.78
CA LEU A 164 -8.93 -4.45 6.44
C LEU A 164 -8.91 -5.78 5.70
N SER A 165 -9.23 -5.76 4.41
CA SER A 165 -9.23 -6.95 3.57
C SER A 165 -8.78 -6.61 2.15
N VAL A 166 -8.04 -7.51 1.52
CA VAL A 166 -7.67 -7.35 0.11
C VAL A 166 -8.76 -7.99 -0.75
N VAL A 167 -9.36 -7.20 -1.64
CA VAL A 167 -10.43 -7.64 -2.53
C VAL A 167 -9.87 -8.17 -3.84
N ASP A 168 -8.95 -7.41 -4.44
CA ASP A 168 -8.32 -7.74 -5.71
C ASP A 168 -6.84 -7.33 -5.71
N GLU A 169 -6.08 -7.94 -6.61
CA GLU A 169 -4.66 -7.67 -6.83
C GLU A 169 -4.38 -7.64 -8.33
N SER A 170 -3.51 -6.73 -8.76
CA SER A 170 -3.04 -6.68 -10.15
C SER A 170 -1.65 -6.06 -10.22
N THR A 171 -0.85 -6.48 -11.19
CA THR A 171 0.41 -5.79 -11.54
C THR A 171 0.17 -4.65 -12.53
N PHE A 172 -1.06 -4.53 -13.05
CA PHE A 172 -1.45 -3.53 -14.02
C PHE A 172 -2.66 -2.73 -13.51
N LEU A 173 -2.42 -1.47 -13.12
CA LEU A 173 -3.43 -0.62 -12.50
C LEU A 173 -4.70 -0.46 -13.34
N PRO A 174 -4.66 -0.25 -14.67
CA PRO A 174 -5.88 -0.13 -15.46
C PRO A 174 -6.77 -1.38 -15.41
N ALA A 175 -6.19 -2.59 -15.36
CA ALA A 175 -6.98 -3.82 -15.20
C ALA A 175 -7.67 -3.89 -13.82
N LEU A 176 -6.98 -3.44 -12.76
CA LEU A 176 -7.57 -3.37 -11.42
C LEU A 176 -8.75 -2.40 -11.40
N LEU A 177 -8.60 -1.20 -11.99
CA LEU A 177 -9.65 -0.19 -12.05
C LEU A 177 -10.83 -0.61 -12.94
N ALA A 178 -10.56 -1.32 -14.05
CA ALA A 178 -11.62 -1.83 -14.92
C ALA A 178 -12.50 -2.88 -14.20
N SER A 179 -11.92 -3.67 -13.30
CA SER A 179 -12.66 -4.67 -12.53
C SER A 179 -13.71 -4.08 -11.58
N GLU A 180 -13.54 -2.81 -11.16
CA GLU A 180 -14.49 -2.12 -10.28
C GLU A 180 -15.87 -1.91 -10.92
N PHE A 181 -15.92 -1.85 -12.26
CA PHE A 181 -17.14 -1.58 -13.02
C PHE A 181 -17.94 -2.83 -13.34
N SER A 182 -17.52 -4.02 -12.90
CA SER A 182 -18.28 -5.24 -13.13
C SER A 182 -19.52 -5.27 -12.21
N PRO A 183 -20.75 -5.15 -12.76
CA PRO A 183 -21.97 -5.03 -11.96
C PRO A 183 -22.44 -6.37 -11.36
N LEU A 184 -21.63 -7.44 -11.44
CA LEU A 184 -22.01 -8.81 -11.10
C LEU A 184 -21.23 -9.41 -9.90
N ARG A 185 -20.73 -8.58 -8.98
CA ARG A 185 -20.08 -9.06 -7.75
C ARG A 185 -20.85 -8.65 -6.51
#